data_AF-J9UW31-F1
#
_entry.id   AF-J9UW31-F1
#
_cell.length_a   1.000
_cell.length_b   1.000
_cell.length_c   1.000
_cell.angle_alpha   90.00
_cell.angle_beta   90.00
_cell.angle_gamma   90.00
#
_symmetry.space_group_name_H-M   'P 1'
#
loop_
_entity.id
_entity.type
_entity.pdbx_description
1 polymer ?
#
loop_
_entity_poly.entity_id
_entity_poly.type
_entity_poly.pdbx_seq_one_letter_code
_entity_poly.pdbx_strand_id
1 'polypeptide(L)'
;MYKKIVLMILCFLVAISCSNPNSPNTTNTNQTGDTNKVETVTPPGELEKYGVDISQDDDVIASQLESNLKLYFDEKGSYKVILKCIPKDYGFNSTTKSLAYLIFNAANTVGANSVDVDISNIDFKNNAVSSFMFLGGDLVKIPLNFIFPIYKIKTIDSLHFSCCML
;
A
#
# COMPACT_ATOMS: atom_id res chain seq x y z
N MET A 1 36.44 33.20 -9.66
CA MET A 1 35.80 34.43 -9.15
C MET A 1 34.50 34.02 -8.48
N TYR A 2 34.35 34.43 -7.23
CA TYR A 2 33.32 34.00 -6.27
C TYR A 2 31.99 34.74 -6.47
N LYS A 3 30.92 34.18 -5.86
CA LYS A 3 29.61 34.75 -5.47
C LYS A 3 28.43 34.41 -6.41
N LYS A 4 27.23 34.06 -5.92
CA LYS A 4 26.70 33.88 -4.55
C LYS A 4 25.40 33.04 -4.64
N ILE A 5 25.23 32.18 -3.66
CA ILE A 5 24.02 31.38 -3.33
C ILE A 5 22.85 32.31 -2.95
N VAL A 6 21.63 31.98 -3.39
CA VAL A 6 20.40 32.28 -2.66
C VAL A 6 19.45 31.08 -2.77
N LEU A 7 19.42 30.30 -1.70
CA LEU A 7 18.44 29.24 -1.41
C LEU A 7 17.31 29.91 -0.61
N MET A 8 16.12 30.04 -1.20
CA MET A 8 14.93 30.51 -0.46
C MET A 8 14.20 29.31 0.15
N ILE A 9 14.54 29.02 1.42
CA ILE A 9 13.75 28.17 2.31
C ILE A 9 12.58 29.02 2.82
N LEU A 10 11.35 28.66 2.43
CA LEU A 10 10.13 29.28 2.94
C LEU A 10 9.63 28.47 4.14
N CYS A 11 10.05 28.87 5.34
CA CYS A 11 9.50 28.39 6.60
C CYS A 11 8.16 29.07 6.87
N PHE A 12 7.05 28.31 6.86
CA PHE A 12 5.82 28.74 7.52
C PHE A 12 5.76 28.08 8.90
N LEU A 13 6.16 28.85 9.92
CA LEU A 13 5.79 28.62 11.31
C LEU A 13 4.48 29.36 11.55
N VAL A 14 3.40 28.63 11.88
CA VAL A 14 2.25 29.22 12.57
C VAL A 14 2.11 28.52 13.91
N ALA A 15 2.20 29.34 14.95
CA ALA A 15 2.16 28.95 16.34
C ALA A 15 0.71 28.89 16.88
N ILE A 16 0.46 27.85 17.69
CA ILE A 16 -0.26 27.82 18.98
C ILE A 16 -1.65 28.49 19.06
N SER A 17 -2.65 27.68 19.40
CA SER A 17 -3.53 28.03 20.52
C SER A 17 -3.88 26.78 21.33
N CYS A 18 -3.37 26.73 22.56
CA CYS A 18 -3.90 25.90 23.62
C CYS A 18 -4.95 26.73 24.36
N SER A 19 -6.16 26.19 24.52
CA SER A 19 -7.06 26.62 25.59
C SER A 19 -7.67 25.39 26.24
N ASN A 20 -7.24 25.13 27.48
CA ASN A 20 -7.88 24.23 28.42
C ASN A 20 -8.68 25.09 29.42
N PRO A 21 -9.84 24.61 29.89
CA PRO A 21 -10.00 24.54 31.34
C PRO A 21 -10.67 23.24 31.80
N ASN A 22 -10.12 22.66 32.88
CA ASN A 22 -10.77 21.61 33.68
C ASN A 22 -12.00 22.18 34.42
N SER A 23 -13.08 21.38 34.59
CA SER A 23 -13.54 20.77 35.88
C SER A 23 -14.98 20.16 35.75
N PRO A 24 -15.57 19.45 36.74
CA PRO A 24 -15.85 18.00 36.66
C PRO A 24 -17.35 17.61 36.82
N ASN A 25 -17.75 16.43 36.33
CA ASN A 25 -18.56 15.41 37.04
C ASN A 25 -19.15 14.35 36.08
N THR A 26 -18.87 13.10 36.41
CA THR A 26 -19.74 11.89 36.36
C THR A 26 -21.01 11.94 35.51
N THR A 27 -21.24 10.96 34.62
CA THR A 27 -21.97 9.69 34.90
C THR A 27 -21.96 8.78 33.65
N ASN A 28 -21.63 7.50 33.87
CA ASN A 28 -22.10 6.28 33.18
C ASN A 28 -21.86 6.00 31.68
N THR A 29 -21.03 4.96 31.49
CA THR A 29 -21.26 3.77 30.63
C THR A 29 -21.71 4.01 29.20
N ASN A 30 -20.75 3.93 28.28
CA ASN A 30 -20.63 2.83 27.30
C ASN A 30 -19.31 3.02 26.56
N GLN A 31 -18.29 2.23 26.94
CA GLN A 31 -17.12 2.04 26.08
C GLN A 31 -17.56 1.22 24.87
N THR A 32 -18.13 1.89 23.89
CA THR A 32 -18.19 1.38 22.51
C THR A 32 -16.79 1.53 21.95
N GLY A 33 -16.24 0.41 21.48
CA GLY A 33 -14.86 0.24 21.09
C GLY A 33 -14.33 1.33 20.16
N ASP A 34 -13.09 1.68 20.43
CA ASP A 34 -12.20 2.60 19.74
C ASP A 34 -12.29 2.48 18.19
N THR A 35 -13.15 3.30 17.58
CA THR A 35 -13.13 3.56 16.15
C THR A 35 -12.05 4.59 15.87
N ASN A 36 -10.87 4.13 15.44
CA ASN A 36 -9.88 4.79 14.55
C ASN A 36 -8.42 4.52 14.91
N LYS A 37 -8.02 3.26 15.12
CA LYS A 37 -6.61 2.88 15.02
C LYS A 37 -6.28 2.48 13.58
N VAL A 38 -6.09 3.45 12.68
CA VAL A 38 -5.51 3.18 11.36
C VAL A 38 -4.01 3.02 11.56
N GLU A 39 -3.55 1.80 11.78
CA GLU A 39 -2.13 1.45 11.75
C GLU A 39 -1.80 0.86 10.38
N THR A 40 -1.76 1.71 9.37
CA THR A 40 -1.02 1.40 8.15
C THR A 40 0.46 1.43 8.49
N VAL A 41 1.19 0.43 8.01
CA VAL A 41 2.65 0.28 8.28
C VAL A 41 3.50 1.02 7.25
N THR A 42 2.84 1.69 6.30
CA THR A 42 3.47 2.50 5.27
C THR A 42 4.07 3.78 5.87
N PRO A 43 5.35 4.08 5.61
CA PRO A 43 5.96 5.31 6.06
C PRO A 43 5.23 6.57 5.54
N PRO A 44 5.20 7.67 6.32
CA PRO A 44 4.54 8.90 5.91
C PRO A 44 5.04 9.44 4.57
N GLY A 45 4.13 9.87 3.70
CA GLY A 45 4.46 10.41 2.38
C GLY A 45 4.70 9.37 1.28
N GLU A 46 4.90 8.09 1.63
CA GLU A 46 5.11 7.05 0.62
C GLU A 46 3.82 6.67 -0.11
N LEU A 47 2.68 6.70 0.58
CA LEU A 47 1.39 6.34 -0.02
C LEU A 47 0.96 7.34 -1.10
N GLU A 48 1.19 8.63 -0.86
CA GLU A 48 0.86 9.71 -1.80
C GLU A 48 1.76 9.66 -3.03
N LYS A 49 3.04 9.31 -2.84
CA LYS A 49 4.05 9.33 -3.90
C LYS A 49 4.09 8.05 -4.74
N TYR A 50 4.01 6.88 -4.11
CA TYR A 50 4.21 5.58 -4.78
C TYR A 50 2.96 4.68 -4.74
N GLY A 51 1.85 5.15 -4.17
CA GLY A 51 0.63 4.34 -4.06
C GLY A 51 0.02 4.03 -5.42
N VAL A 52 -0.20 2.75 -5.68
CA VAL A 52 -0.84 2.22 -6.89
C VAL A 52 -2.33 1.99 -6.61
N ASP A 53 -3.19 2.67 -7.37
CA ASP A 53 -4.64 2.51 -7.26
C ASP A 53 -5.10 1.22 -7.96
N ILE A 54 -5.43 0.20 -7.17
CA ILE A 54 -5.83 -1.12 -7.68
C ILE A 54 -7.31 -1.21 -8.10
N SER A 55 -8.05 -0.10 -8.04
CA SER A 55 -9.44 -0.03 -8.54
C SER A 55 -9.52 0.23 -10.05
N GLN A 56 -8.40 0.61 -10.68
CA GLN A 56 -8.33 0.98 -12.11
C GLN A 56 -8.16 -0.24 -13.03
N ASP A 57 -8.19 -0.02 -14.35
CA ASP A 57 -7.99 -1.07 -15.36
C ASP A 57 -6.58 -1.69 -15.29
N ASP A 58 -6.45 -2.95 -15.72
CA ASP A 58 -5.19 -3.73 -15.60
C ASP A 58 -3.99 -3.04 -16.26
N ASP A 59 -4.18 -2.41 -17.42
CA ASP A 59 -3.09 -1.73 -18.14
C ASP A 59 -2.64 -0.47 -17.41
N VAL A 60 -3.56 0.21 -16.72
CA VAL A 60 -3.26 1.39 -15.89
C VAL A 60 -2.52 0.97 -14.63
N ILE A 61 -2.97 -0.09 -13.96
CA ILE A 61 -2.29 -0.68 -12.81
C ILE A 61 -0.88 -1.13 -13.21
N ALA A 62 -0.72 -1.85 -14.32
CA ALA A 62 0.56 -2.33 -14.81
C ALA A 62 1.55 -1.17 -15.06
N SER A 63 1.09 -0.11 -15.71
CA SER A 63 1.91 1.08 -15.98
C SER A 63 2.37 1.78 -14.69
N GLN A 64 1.50 1.87 -13.69
CA GLN A 64 1.84 2.41 -12.38
C GLN A 64 2.83 1.53 -11.62
N LEU A 65 2.65 0.20 -11.64
CA LEU A 65 3.56 -0.75 -11.00
C LEU A 65 4.98 -0.61 -11.57
N GLU A 66 5.14 -0.60 -12.89
CA GLU A 66 6.45 -0.45 -13.53
C GLU A 66 7.11 0.90 -13.19
N SER A 67 6.34 1.99 -13.28
CA SER A 67 6.85 3.34 -13.01
C SER A 67 7.26 3.50 -11.55
N ASN A 68 6.42 3.05 -10.62
CA ASN A 68 6.66 3.20 -9.19
C ASN A 68 7.75 2.25 -8.68
N LEU A 69 7.89 1.05 -9.24
CA LEU A 69 9.01 0.15 -8.95
C LEU A 69 10.36 0.79 -9.32
N LYS A 70 10.46 1.39 -10.52
CA LYS A 70 11.68 2.11 -10.93
C LYS A 70 11.96 3.29 -10.01
N LEU A 71 10.95 4.12 -9.77
CA LEU A 71 11.09 5.32 -8.94
C LEU A 71 11.49 4.98 -7.50
N TYR A 72 10.89 3.95 -6.90
CA TYR A 72 11.23 3.53 -5.54
C TYR A 72 12.67 3.00 -5.49
N PHE A 73 13.10 2.20 -6.47
CA PHE A 73 14.48 1.72 -6.54
C PHE A 73 15.49 2.85 -6.69
N ASP A 74 15.23 3.81 -7.59
CA ASP A 74 16.12 4.94 -7.82
C ASP A 74 16.31 5.79 -6.55
N GLU A 75 15.28 5.89 -5.71
CA GLU A 75 15.32 6.74 -4.51
C GLU A 75 15.67 6.00 -3.21
N LYS A 76 15.42 4.69 -3.13
CA LYS A 76 15.52 3.89 -1.89
C LYS A 76 16.44 2.67 -2.02
N GLY A 77 16.84 2.30 -3.23
CA GLY A 77 17.73 1.17 -3.50
C GLY A 77 17.08 -0.21 -3.34
N SER A 78 15.76 -0.29 -3.24
CA SER A 78 15.00 -1.55 -3.18
C SER A 78 13.74 -1.47 -4.05
N TYR A 79 13.12 -2.60 -4.34
CA TYR A 79 11.86 -2.64 -5.08
C TYR A 79 10.69 -2.83 -4.11
N LYS A 80 9.79 -1.86 -4.06
CA LYS A 80 8.57 -1.90 -3.25
C LYS A 80 7.39 -1.39 -4.07
N VAL A 81 6.23 -2.03 -3.89
CA VAL A 81 4.94 -1.52 -4.36
C VAL A 81 4.02 -1.28 -3.17
N ILE A 82 3.25 -0.20 -3.22
CA ILE A 82 2.29 0.16 -2.17
C ILE A 82 0.91 0.18 -2.81
N LEU A 83 0.06 -0.77 -2.44
CA LEU A 83 -1.27 -0.95 -3.04
C LEU A 83 -2.33 -0.24 -2.19
N LYS A 84 -3.27 0.45 -2.84
CA LYS A 84 -4.31 1.24 -2.17
C LYS A 84 -5.66 1.17 -2.88
N CYS A 85 -6.69 1.67 -2.20
CA CYS A 85 -8.08 1.71 -2.65
C CYS A 85 -8.77 0.33 -2.59
N ILE A 86 -10.01 0.28 -3.08
CA ILE A 86 -10.86 -0.91 -3.07
C ILE A 86 -10.44 -1.83 -4.23
N PRO A 87 -10.15 -3.12 -3.97
CA PRO A 87 -9.82 -4.07 -5.01
C PRO A 87 -10.98 -4.32 -5.98
N LYS A 88 -10.63 -4.59 -7.24
CA LYS A 88 -11.54 -5.21 -8.22
C LYS A 88 -11.92 -6.63 -7.80
N ASP A 89 -12.89 -7.22 -8.49
CA ASP A 89 -13.28 -8.60 -8.24
C ASP A 89 -12.36 -9.57 -9.01
N TYR A 90 -11.51 -10.26 -8.24
CA TYR A 90 -10.63 -11.32 -8.73
C TYR A 90 -11.33 -12.66 -8.55
N GLY A 91 -11.66 -13.33 -9.66
CA GLY A 91 -12.37 -14.59 -9.64
C GLY A 91 -11.94 -15.47 -10.81
N PHE A 92 -12.19 -16.77 -10.71
CA PHE A 92 -11.80 -17.74 -11.74
C PHE A 92 -12.31 -17.40 -13.15
N ASN A 93 -13.49 -16.80 -13.25
CA ASN A 93 -14.10 -16.36 -14.52
C ASN A 93 -13.91 -14.86 -14.80
N SER A 94 -13.08 -14.16 -14.04
CA SER A 94 -12.81 -12.74 -14.25
C SER A 94 -11.85 -12.55 -15.42
N THR A 95 -12.11 -11.53 -16.24
CA THR A 95 -11.12 -11.05 -17.23
C THR A 95 -10.00 -10.23 -16.57
N THR A 96 -10.16 -9.91 -15.28
CA THR A 96 -9.17 -9.18 -14.49
C THR A 96 -8.01 -10.10 -14.12
N LYS A 97 -6.79 -9.70 -14.47
CA LYS A 97 -5.56 -10.37 -14.03
C LYS A 97 -5.38 -10.21 -12.53
N SER A 98 -4.82 -11.21 -11.87
CA SER A 98 -4.46 -11.09 -10.45
C SER A 98 -3.42 -9.99 -10.24
N LEU A 99 -3.41 -9.39 -9.05
CA LEU A 99 -2.39 -8.41 -8.70
C LEU A 99 -0.99 -9.03 -8.68
N ALA A 100 -0.86 -10.28 -8.24
CA ALA A 100 0.42 -10.98 -8.31
C ALA A 100 0.92 -11.11 -9.75
N TYR A 101 0.05 -11.43 -10.72
CA TYR A 101 0.42 -11.49 -12.14
C TYR A 101 0.94 -10.14 -12.63
N LEU A 102 0.23 -9.06 -12.33
CA LEU A 102 0.62 -7.70 -12.74
C LEU A 102 1.95 -7.28 -12.10
N ILE A 103 2.13 -7.58 -10.81
CA ILE A 103 3.38 -7.30 -10.07
C ILE A 103 4.54 -8.11 -10.66
N PHE A 104 4.36 -9.41 -10.94
CA PHE A 104 5.40 -10.23 -11.55
C PHE A 104 5.82 -9.71 -12.91
N ASN A 105 4.86 -9.34 -13.75
CA ASN A 105 5.17 -8.80 -15.07
C ASN A 105 5.99 -7.50 -14.95
N ALA A 106 5.51 -6.55 -14.14
CA ALA A 106 6.21 -5.28 -13.92
C ALA A 106 7.61 -5.49 -13.33
N ALA A 107 7.74 -6.37 -12.35
CA ALA A 107 9.00 -6.67 -11.70
C ALA A 107 10.03 -7.30 -12.66
N ASN A 108 9.59 -8.22 -13.53
CA ASN A 108 10.44 -8.77 -14.59
C ASN A 108 10.85 -7.68 -15.59
N THR A 109 9.94 -6.79 -16.00
CA THR A 109 10.27 -5.66 -16.90
C THR A 109 11.37 -4.77 -16.33
N VAL A 110 11.36 -4.52 -15.02
CA VAL A 110 12.36 -3.64 -14.36
C VAL A 110 13.60 -4.37 -13.86
N GLY A 111 13.68 -5.70 -14.06
CA GLY A 111 14.81 -6.52 -13.61
C GLY A 111 14.90 -6.70 -12.09
N ALA A 112 13.77 -6.63 -11.38
CA ALA A 112 13.75 -6.80 -9.94
C ALA A 112 14.02 -8.25 -9.54
N ASN A 113 14.81 -8.43 -8.49
CA ASN A 113 15.15 -9.74 -7.91
C ASN A 113 14.18 -10.18 -6.81
N SER A 114 13.50 -9.24 -6.17
CA SER A 114 12.45 -9.44 -5.16
C SER A 114 11.64 -8.15 -5.04
N VAL A 115 10.39 -8.22 -4.59
CA VAL A 115 9.54 -7.04 -4.38
C VAL A 115 8.88 -7.10 -3.02
N ASP A 116 8.98 -6.02 -2.24
CA ASP A 116 8.15 -5.82 -1.06
C ASP A 116 6.76 -5.33 -1.50
N VAL A 117 5.72 -6.05 -1.12
CA VAL A 117 4.34 -5.76 -1.52
C VAL A 117 3.56 -5.28 -0.30
N ASP A 118 3.42 -3.97 -0.17
CA ASP A 118 2.66 -3.34 0.91
C ASP A 118 1.18 -3.31 0.56
N ILE A 119 0.42 -4.16 1.25
CA ILE A 119 -1.03 -4.30 1.09
C ILE A 119 -1.79 -3.64 2.23
N SER A 120 -1.12 -2.83 3.07
CA SER A 120 -1.72 -2.29 4.29
C SER A 120 -2.76 -1.19 4.04
N ASN A 121 -2.69 -0.53 2.88
CA ASN A 121 -3.61 0.54 2.46
C ASN A 121 -4.75 0.06 1.55
N ILE A 122 -4.87 -1.25 1.33
CA ILE A 122 -5.99 -1.80 0.60
C ILE A 122 -7.24 -1.75 1.47
N ASP A 123 -8.34 -1.33 0.86
CA ASP A 123 -9.68 -1.36 1.45
C ASP A 123 -10.34 -2.69 1.14
N PHE A 124 -9.93 -3.73 1.88
CA PHE A 124 -10.41 -5.10 1.68
C PHE A 124 -11.92 -5.21 1.86
N LYS A 125 -12.64 -5.63 0.81
CA LYS A 125 -14.06 -5.97 0.88
C LYS A 125 -14.25 -7.07 1.91
N ASN A 126 -15.21 -6.89 2.82
CA ASN A 126 -15.53 -7.85 3.89
C ASN A 126 -14.34 -8.21 4.80
N ASN A 127 -13.33 -7.33 4.92
CA ASN A 127 -12.10 -7.63 5.66
C ASN A 127 -11.39 -8.91 5.18
N ALA A 128 -11.50 -9.25 3.90
CA ALA A 128 -10.96 -10.48 3.33
C ALA A 128 -9.97 -10.22 2.19
N VAL A 129 -8.89 -11.00 2.15
CA VAL A 129 -8.12 -11.19 0.92
C VAL A 129 -8.92 -12.15 0.05
N SER A 130 -9.50 -11.64 -1.03
CA SER A 130 -10.34 -12.46 -1.91
C SER A 130 -9.51 -13.52 -2.62
N SER A 131 -10.16 -14.63 -2.97
CA SER A 131 -9.58 -15.66 -3.82
C SER A 131 -8.98 -15.06 -5.10
N PHE A 132 -7.93 -15.69 -5.63
CA PHE A 132 -7.25 -15.30 -6.88
C PHE A 132 -6.55 -13.94 -6.88
N MET A 133 -6.75 -13.08 -5.87
CA MET A 133 -6.20 -11.72 -5.84
C MET A 133 -4.67 -11.68 -6.00
N PHE A 134 -3.96 -12.62 -5.37
CA PHE A 134 -2.50 -12.73 -5.45
C PHE A 134 -2.06 -14.10 -6.01
N LEU A 135 -2.83 -14.65 -6.96
CA LEU A 135 -2.49 -15.89 -7.65
C LEU A 135 -1.61 -15.61 -8.89
N GLY A 136 -0.30 -15.87 -8.80
CA GLY A 136 0.70 -15.48 -9.81
C GLY A 136 0.61 -16.10 -11.21
N GLY A 137 -0.11 -17.20 -11.40
CA GLY A 137 -0.08 -17.98 -12.64
C GLY A 137 1.31 -18.58 -12.95
N ASP A 138 1.61 -18.75 -14.24
CA ASP A 138 2.79 -19.44 -14.77
C ASP A 138 3.97 -18.50 -15.12
N LEU A 139 4.02 -17.29 -14.53
CA LEU A 139 5.13 -16.36 -14.75
C LEU A 139 6.41 -16.79 -14.03
N VAL A 140 7.55 -16.27 -14.46
CA VAL A 140 8.81 -16.35 -13.70
C VAL A 140 8.58 -15.67 -12.35
N LYS A 141 8.53 -16.48 -11.30
CA LYS A 141 8.22 -16.04 -9.94
C LYS A 141 9.50 -15.51 -9.30
N ILE A 142 9.50 -14.23 -8.98
CA ILE A 142 10.44 -13.64 -8.02
C ILE A 142 9.80 -13.67 -6.62
N PRO A 143 10.57 -13.54 -5.53
CA PRO A 143 10.00 -13.41 -4.19
C PRO A 143 9.13 -12.15 -4.07
N LEU A 144 7.90 -12.32 -3.59
CA LEU A 144 7.02 -11.23 -3.14
C LEU A 144 6.92 -11.25 -1.62
N ASN A 145 7.47 -10.24 -0.95
CA ASN A 145 7.44 -10.13 0.51
C ASN A 145 6.25 -9.27 0.92
N PHE A 146 5.17 -9.91 1.36
CA PHE A 146 3.95 -9.19 1.71
C PHE A 146 4.06 -8.49 3.06
N ILE A 147 3.74 -7.19 3.06
CA ILE A 147 3.60 -6.37 4.26
C ILE A 147 2.10 -6.20 4.53
N PHE A 148 1.61 -6.86 5.57
CA PHE A 148 0.18 -6.92 5.91
C PHE A 148 -0.27 -5.71 6.73
N PRO A 149 -1.54 -5.25 6.59
CA PRO A 149 -2.14 -4.31 7.52
C PRO A 149 -2.29 -4.92 8.91
N ILE A 150 -2.28 -4.06 9.92
CA ILE A 150 -2.67 -4.45 11.27
C ILE A 150 -4.21 -4.39 11.37
N TYR A 151 -4.83 -5.47 11.86
CA TYR A 151 -6.26 -5.59 12.17
C TYR A 151 -7.28 -5.43 11.01
N LYS A 152 -6.87 -5.20 9.75
CA LYS A 152 -7.81 -5.04 8.61
C LYS A 152 -8.27 -6.34 7.95
N ILE A 153 -7.47 -7.40 8.01
CA ILE A 153 -7.79 -8.70 7.42
C ILE A 153 -8.22 -9.67 8.51
N LYS A 154 -9.42 -10.22 8.37
CA LYS A 154 -9.98 -11.26 9.25
C LYS A 154 -9.97 -12.63 8.58
N THR A 155 -10.11 -12.65 7.26
CA THR A 155 -10.24 -13.87 6.47
C THR A 155 -9.30 -13.82 5.28
N ILE A 156 -8.73 -14.97 4.94
CA ILE A 156 -7.99 -15.18 3.71
C ILE A 156 -8.73 -16.31 2.98
N ASP A 157 -9.43 -15.98 1.89
CA ASP A 157 -10.22 -16.95 1.14
C ASP A 157 -9.32 -17.91 0.37
N SER A 158 -9.77 -19.12 0.04
CA SER A 158 -8.96 -20.14 -0.67
C SER A 158 -8.31 -19.64 -1.98
N LEU A 159 -7.17 -20.22 -2.39
CA LEU A 159 -6.47 -19.92 -3.66
C LEU A 159 -6.07 -18.44 -3.82
N HIS A 160 -5.78 -17.78 -2.71
CA HIS A 160 -5.42 -16.37 -2.59
C HIS A 160 -3.96 -16.09 -2.97
N PHE A 161 -3.01 -16.87 -2.44
CA PHE A 161 -1.60 -16.81 -2.77
C PHE A 161 -1.20 -18.09 -3.53
N SER A 162 -0.56 -17.94 -4.69
CA SER A 162 0.15 -19.07 -5.30
C SER A 162 1.51 -19.19 -4.63
N CYS A 163 1.85 -20.38 -4.13
CA CYS A 163 3.02 -20.68 -3.31
C CYS A 163 4.27 -19.83 -3.64
N CYS A 164 4.62 -18.98 -2.67
CA CYS A 164 5.96 -18.45 -2.37
C CYS A 164 5.99 -18.22 -0.85
N MET A 165 5.95 -19.30 -0.07
CA MET A 165 6.50 -19.28 1.29
C MET A 165 7.92 -19.81 1.18
N LEU A 166 8.86 -19.04 1.74
CA LEU A 166 10.25 -19.45 2.00
C LEU A 166 10.33 -20.82 2.67
#